data_AF-D9PHF7-F1
#
_entry.id   AF-D9PHF7-F1
#
_cell.length_a   1.000
_cell.length_b   1.000
_cell.length_c   1.000
_cell.angle_alpha   90.00
_cell.angle_beta   90.00
_cell.angle_gamma   90.00
#
_symmetry.space_group_name_H-M   'P 1'
#
loop_
_entity.id
_entity.type
_entity.pdbx_description
1 polymer ?
#
loop_
_entity_poly.entity_id
_entity_poly.type
_entity_poly.pdbx_seq_one_letter_code
_entity_poly.pdbx_strand_id
1 'polypeptide(L)'
;MMARQKGNNLGIPRDDFLFLLAEMGVELENDEETPCPGFYVPVDRKDANIIVTVNSKEPFGEPDDMKFWWKIFYAAKESWTVSSTNWEGVNWGLFSGDDENWRWQAQQVLENARRLKANTILFPE
;
A
#
# COMPACT_ATOMS: atom_id res chain seq x y z
N MET A 1 -5.59 -3.43 -18.63
CA MET A 1 -4.28 -3.41 -17.94
C MET A 1 -4.19 -4.50 -16.87
N MET A 2 -2.96 -4.88 -16.48
CA MET A 2 -2.68 -5.86 -15.42
C MET A 2 -3.35 -5.51 -14.09
N ALA A 3 -3.38 -4.22 -13.73
CA ALA A 3 -4.07 -3.71 -12.54
C ALA A 3 -5.53 -4.16 -12.44
N ARG A 4 -6.24 -4.27 -13.57
CA ARG A 4 -7.64 -4.72 -13.59
C ARG A 4 -7.81 -6.21 -13.30
N GLN A 5 -6.79 -7.00 -13.55
CA GLN A 5 -6.81 -8.46 -13.36
C GLN A 5 -6.26 -8.87 -12.00
N LYS A 6 -5.25 -8.14 -11.50
CA LYS A 6 -4.46 -8.51 -10.32
C LYS A 6 -4.52 -7.50 -9.17
N GLY A 7 -5.09 -6.32 -9.41
CA GLY A 7 -5.11 -5.22 -8.44
C GLY A 7 -3.80 -4.44 -8.33
N ASN A 8 -2.80 -4.75 -9.17
CA ASN A 8 -1.56 -3.99 -9.29
C ASN A 8 -0.95 -4.09 -10.69
N ASN A 9 -0.08 -3.14 -11.04
CA ASN A 9 0.46 -2.99 -12.40
C ASN A 9 1.45 -4.10 -12.78
N LEU A 10 2.18 -4.65 -11.82
CA LEU A 10 3.22 -5.68 -12.09
C LEU A 10 2.74 -7.12 -11.91
N GLY A 11 1.46 -7.31 -11.60
CA GLY A 11 0.84 -8.64 -11.50
C GLY A 11 1.27 -9.45 -10.27
N ILE A 12 1.74 -8.77 -9.21
CA ILE A 12 2.19 -9.40 -7.96
C ILE A 12 1.01 -10.18 -7.34
N PRO A 13 1.17 -11.48 -7.06
CA PRO A 13 0.17 -12.27 -6.36
C PRO A 13 -0.13 -11.70 -4.97
N ARG A 14 -1.39 -11.85 -4.53
CA ARG A 14 -1.83 -11.33 -3.24
C ARG A 14 -1.02 -11.92 -2.09
N ASP A 15 -0.80 -13.23 -2.10
CA ASP A 15 -0.11 -13.92 -1.00
C ASP A 15 1.36 -13.50 -0.93
N ASP A 16 2.02 -13.34 -2.07
CA ASP A 16 3.40 -12.83 -2.15
C ASP A 16 3.50 -11.41 -1.59
N PHE A 17 2.55 -10.54 -1.92
CA PHE A 17 2.49 -9.19 -1.36
C PHE A 17 2.30 -9.21 0.16
N LEU A 18 1.36 -10.01 0.67
CA LEU A 18 1.11 -10.12 2.12
C LEU A 18 2.30 -10.71 2.88
N PHE A 19 2.97 -11.69 2.29
CA PHE A 19 4.19 -12.28 2.83
C PHE A 19 5.30 -11.23 2.94
N LEU A 20 5.53 -10.47 1.85
CA LEU A 20 6.49 -9.39 1.84
C LEU A 20 6.17 -8.33 2.92
N LEU A 21 4.92 -7.88 3.04
CA LEU A 21 4.55 -6.90 4.07
C LEU A 21 4.83 -7.41 5.49
N ALA A 22 4.65 -8.71 5.73
CA ALA A 22 4.95 -9.33 7.01
C ALA A 22 6.47 -9.37 7.27
N GLU A 23 7.26 -9.80 6.29
CA GLU A 23 8.74 -9.81 6.38
C GLU A 23 9.28 -8.42 6.65
N MET A 24 8.84 -7.43 5.87
CA MET A 24 9.28 -6.05 6.02
C MET A 24 8.87 -5.45 7.36
N GLY A 25 7.75 -5.89 7.93
CA GLY A 25 7.34 -5.54 9.30
C GLY A 25 8.33 -6.06 10.34
N VAL A 26 8.73 -7.33 10.24
CA VAL A 26 9.73 -7.94 11.13
C VAL A 26 11.09 -7.26 10.98
N GLU A 27 11.50 -6.95 9.75
CA GLU A 27 12.74 -6.22 9.52
C GLU A 27 12.73 -4.84 10.15
N LEU A 28 11.63 -4.09 10.04
CA LEU A 28 11.53 -2.76 10.62
C LEU A 28 11.49 -2.80 12.16
N GLU A 29 10.86 -3.83 12.73
CA GLU A 29 10.88 -4.08 14.17
C GLU A 29 12.31 -4.29 14.70
N ASN A 30 13.14 -5.00 13.92
CA ASN A 30 14.49 -5.42 14.30
C ASN A 30 15.63 -4.65 13.59
N ASP A 31 15.32 -3.49 12.99
CA ASP A 31 16.29 -2.63 12.29
C ASP A 31 17.43 -2.22 13.24
N GLU A 32 18.70 -2.37 12.81
CA GLU A 32 19.86 -2.18 13.69
C GLU A 32 20.10 -0.72 14.09
N GLU A 33 19.80 0.22 13.18
CA GLU A 33 20.07 1.65 13.38
C GLU A 33 18.86 2.37 13.97
N THR A 34 17.66 1.96 13.57
CA THR A 34 16.38 2.63 13.82
C THR A 34 15.26 1.62 14.13
N PRO A 35 15.40 0.79 15.17
CA PRO A 35 14.42 -0.23 15.49
C PRO A 35 13.07 0.38 15.82
N CYS A 36 11.99 -0.27 15.35
CA CYS A 36 10.61 0.09 15.65
C CYS A 36 9.92 -1.02 16.47
N PRO A 37 10.18 -1.15 17.79
CA PRO A 37 9.64 -2.24 18.59
C PRO A 37 8.11 -2.39 18.51
N GLY A 38 7.63 -3.61 18.24
CA GLY A 38 6.21 -3.91 18.09
C GLY A 38 5.60 -3.40 16.77
N PHE A 39 6.43 -2.97 15.81
CA PHE A 39 5.95 -2.58 14.49
C PHE A 39 5.42 -3.80 13.72
N TYR A 40 4.33 -3.58 13.00
CA TYR A 40 3.81 -4.48 11.99
C TYR A 40 3.16 -3.64 10.90
N VAL A 41 3.02 -4.20 9.69
CA VAL A 41 2.28 -3.55 8.62
C VAL A 41 0.77 -3.84 8.79
N PRO A 42 -0.08 -2.84 9.07
CA PRO A 42 -1.52 -3.02 9.19
C PRO A 42 -2.18 -3.22 7.84
N VAL A 43 -2.67 -4.44 7.57
CA VAL A 43 -3.39 -4.77 6.35
C VAL A 43 -4.90 -4.83 6.61
N ASP A 44 -5.69 -4.14 5.79
CA ASP A 44 -7.16 -4.09 5.89
C ASP A 44 -7.70 -3.74 7.29
N ARG A 45 -6.98 -2.90 8.03
CA ARG A 45 -7.41 -2.42 9.34
C ARG A 45 -8.61 -1.49 9.14
N LYS A 46 -9.74 -1.86 9.75
CA LYS A 46 -10.93 -1.01 9.79
C LYS A 46 -10.73 0.19 10.72
N ASP A 47 -11.41 1.28 10.38
CA ASP A 47 -11.44 2.53 11.14
C ASP A 47 -10.04 3.15 11.30
N ALA A 48 -9.12 2.85 10.37
CA ALA A 48 -7.82 3.53 10.29
C ALA A 48 -8.02 4.98 9.88
N ASN A 49 -7.18 5.90 10.34
CA ASN A 49 -7.25 7.30 9.90
C ASN A 49 -6.76 7.44 8.45
N ILE A 50 -5.68 6.74 8.09
CA ILE A 50 -5.08 6.76 6.75
C ILE A 50 -5.18 5.40 6.08
N ILE A 51 -5.56 5.37 4.80
CA ILE A 51 -5.24 4.26 3.89
C ILE A 51 -4.18 4.75 2.90
N VAL A 52 -3.09 4.00 2.77
CA VAL A 52 -1.98 4.34 1.88
C VAL A 52 -1.97 3.40 0.67
N THR A 53 -1.80 3.97 -0.53
CA THR A 53 -1.52 3.19 -1.75
C THR A 53 -0.05 2.85 -1.85
N VAL A 54 0.29 1.83 -2.62
CA VAL A 54 1.68 1.38 -2.81
C VAL A 54 1.98 1.33 -4.30
N ASN A 55 3.10 1.91 -4.73
CA ASN A 55 3.62 1.70 -6.08
C ASN A 55 4.12 0.28 -6.25
N SER A 56 3.60 -0.46 -7.23
CA SER A 56 4.02 -1.86 -7.42
C SER A 56 5.50 -2.06 -7.68
N LYS A 57 6.25 -1.02 -8.09
CA LYS A 57 7.71 -1.09 -8.18
C LYS A 57 8.35 -1.40 -6.83
N GLU A 58 7.85 -0.83 -5.74
CA GLU A 58 8.40 -1.01 -4.39
C GLU A 58 8.34 -2.49 -3.98
N PRO A 59 7.18 -3.17 -3.87
CA PRO A 59 7.15 -4.57 -3.51
C PRO A 59 7.74 -5.51 -4.57
N PHE A 60 7.93 -5.06 -5.81
CA PHE A 60 8.51 -5.88 -6.87
C PHE A 60 10.04 -5.87 -6.90
N GLY A 61 10.67 -4.74 -6.58
CA GLY A 61 12.12 -4.58 -6.75
C GLY A 61 12.82 -3.69 -5.73
N GLU A 62 12.11 -2.81 -5.04
CA GLU A 62 12.68 -1.84 -4.09
C GLU A 62 11.84 -1.79 -2.79
N PRO A 63 11.70 -2.92 -2.06
CA PRO A 63 10.73 -3.00 -0.97
C PRO A 63 11.08 -2.07 0.21
N ASP A 64 12.36 -1.78 0.41
CA ASP A 64 12.84 -0.88 1.46
C ASP A 64 12.25 0.53 1.38
N ASP A 65 11.87 0.99 0.18
CA ASP A 65 11.30 2.33 -0.01
C ASP A 65 9.95 2.49 0.74
N MET A 66 9.18 1.39 0.89
CA MET A 66 7.96 1.40 1.69
C MET A 66 8.22 1.78 3.15
N LYS A 67 9.41 1.44 3.70
CA LYS A 67 9.76 1.69 5.10
C LYS A 67 9.81 3.19 5.41
N PHE A 68 10.05 4.07 4.42
CA PHE A 68 10.14 5.51 4.66
C PHE A 68 8.85 6.10 5.24
N TRP A 69 7.71 5.80 4.63
CA TRP A 69 6.40 6.22 5.15
C TRP A 69 6.07 5.53 6.46
N TRP A 70 6.42 4.25 6.59
CA TRP A 70 6.09 3.47 7.78
C TRP A 70 6.85 3.95 9.02
N LYS A 71 8.13 4.34 8.89
CA LYS A 71 8.90 4.96 9.97
C LYS A 71 8.24 6.26 10.45
N ILE A 72 7.70 7.06 9.52
CA ILE A 72 6.95 8.29 9.86
C ILE A 72 5.67 7.95 10.60
N PHE A 73 4.86 7.01 10.10
CA PHE A 73 3.62 6.61 10.77
C PHE A 73 3.85 6.04 12.16
N TYR A 74 4.90 5.23 12.31
CA TYR A 74 5.30 4.67 13.59
C TYR A 74 5.70 5.78 14.58
N ALA A 75 6.57 6.71 14.18
CA ALA A 75 7.00 7.83 15.01
C ALA A 75 5.82 8.75 15.40
N ALA A 76 4.88 8.97 14.48
CA ALA A 76 3.67 9.77 14.71
C ALA A 76 2.59 9.04 15.52
N LYS A 77 2.74 7.72 15.75
CA LYS A 77 1.69 6.84 16.29
C LYS A 77 0.39 6.92 15.48
N GLU A 78 0.53 7.08 14.17
CA GLU A 78 -0.58 7.25 13.24
C GLU A 78 -1.37 5.94 13.08
N SER A 79 -2.68 6.05 12.93
CA SER A 79 -3.53 4.91 12.61
C SER A 79 -3.64 4.78 11.10
N TRP A 80 -2.91 3.84 10.51
CA TRP A 80 -2.86 3.65 9.07
C TRP A 80 -3.16 2.22 8.65
N THR A 81 -3.36 2.01 7.35
CA THR A 81 -3.51 0.69 6.73
C THR A 81 -3.14 0.69 5.26
N VAL A 82 -2.74 -0.47 4.74
CA VAL A 82 -2.71 -0.78 3.30
C VAL A 82 -3.80 -1.80 2.98
N SER A 83 -4.36 -1.76 1.77
CA SER A 83 -5.34 -2.77 1.35
C SER A 83 -4.66 -4.06 0.88
N SER A 84 -5.26 -5.22 1.16
CA SER A 84 -4.78 -6.49 0.56
C SER A 84 -5.19 -6.68 -0.92
N THR A 85 -5.96 -5.75 -1.50
CA THR A 85 -6.48 -5.84 -2.87
C THR A 85 -6.49 -4.47 -3.51
N ASN A 86 -6.22 -4.38 -4.82
CA ASN A 86 -6.31 -3.11 -5.56
C ASN A 86 -5.55 -1.96 -4.87
N TRP A 87 -4.33 -2.23 -4.40
CA TRP A 87 -3.53 -1.34 -3.57
C TRP A 87 -2.63 -0.39 -4.37
N GLU A 88 -2.56 -0.58 -5.68
CA GLU A 88 -1.68 0.15 -6.59
C GLU A 88 -1.91 1.66 -6.58
N GLY A 89 -0.83 2.40 -6.31
CA GLY A 89 -0.79 3.86 -6.33
C GLY A 89 -0.53 4.46 -7.72
N VAL A 90 0.22 3.78 -8.60
CA VAL A 90 0.57 4.37 -9.90
C VAL A 90 -0.53 4.17 -10.93
N ASN A 91 -1.04 5.28 -11.47
CA ASN A 91 -2.13 5.26 -12.43
C ASN A 91 -1.67 5.19 -13.88
N TRP A 92 -1.30 4.00 -14.37
CA TRP A 92 -0.89 3.83 -15.77
C TRP A 92 -1.99 4.18 -16.78
N GLY A 93 -3.27 4.07 -16.40
CA GLY A 93 -4.38 4.51 -17.26
C GLY A 93 -4.26 5.99 -17.61
N LEU A 94 -3.99 6.84 -16.61
CA LEU A 94 -3.76 8.27 -16.79
C LEU A 94 -2.59 8.55 -17.74
N PHE A 95 -1.46 7.86 -17.58
CA PHE A 95 -0.26 8.11 -18.39
C PHE A 95 -0.34 7.56 -19.82
N SER A 96 -1.21 6.59 -20.08
CA SER A 96 -1.39 5.97 -21.40
C SER A 96 -2.61 6.49 -22.17
N GLY A 97 -3.40 7.39 -21.58
CA GLY A 97 -4.64 7.88 -22.17
C GLY A 97 -5.80 6.88 -22.13
N ASP A 98 -5.73 5.85 -21.27
CA ASP A 98 -6.80 4.89 -21.04
C ASP A 98 -7.69 5.36 -19.87
N ASP A 99 -8.63 6.24 -20.19
CA ASP A 99 -9.57 6.86 -19.24
C ASP A 99 -10.43 5.83 -18.50
N GLU A 100 -10.77 4.71 -19.14
CA GLU A 100 -11.58 3.66 -18.52
C GLU A 100 -10.79 2.99 -17.40
N ASN A 101 -9.54 2.60 -17.68
CA ASN A 101 -8.71 1.97 -16.68
C ASN A 101 -8.28 2.95 -15.58
N TRP A 102 -8.04 4.22 -15.94
CA TRP A 102 -7.81 5.29 -14.97
C TRP A 102 -8.97 5.39 -13.98
N ARG A 103 -10.20 5.58 -14.50
CA ARG A 103 -11.41 5.70 -13.68
C ARG A 103 -11.61 4.47 -12.80
N TRP A 104 -11.44 3.27 -13.36
CA TRP A 104 -11.61 2.03 -12.62
C TRP A 104 -10.64 1.94 -11.42
N GLN A 105 -9.36 2.24 -11.62
CA GLN A 105 -8.36 2.16 -10.56
C GLN A 105 -8.62 3.18 -9.46
N ALA A 106 -8.91 4.43 -9.82
CA ALA A 106 -9.28 5.46 -8.84
C ALA A 106 -10.52 5.06 -8.02
N GLN A 107 -11.51 4.44 -8.67
CA GLN A 107 -12.66 3.87 -7.98
C GLN A 107 -12.27 2.78 -7.00
N GLN A 108 -11.36 1.86 -7.35
CA GLN A 108 -10.96 0.79 -6.43
C GLN A 108 -10.27 1.33 -5.16
N VAL A 109 -9.40 2.34 -5.29
CA VAL A 109 -8.76 2.97 -4.13
C VAL A 109 -9.81 3.62 -3.22
N LEU A 110 -10.78 4.32 -3.81
CA LEU A 110 -11.89 4.92 -3.07
C LEU A 110 -12.78 3.88 -2.38
N GLU A 111 -13.09 2.77 -3.06
CA GLU A 111 -13.88 1.68 -2.48
C GLU A 111 -13.13 0.97 -1.35
N ASN A 112 -11.81 0.82 -1.45
CA ASN A 112 -11.00 0.33 -0.34
C ASN A 112 -11.05 1.25 0.87
N ALA A 113 -10.91 2.56 0.66
CA ALA A 113 -11.04 3.55 1.73
C ALA A 113 -12.43 3.48 2.40
N ARG A 114 -13.50 3.38 1.61
CA ARG A 114 -14.88 3.22 2.13
C ARG A 114 -15.08 1.92 2.89
N ARG A 115 -14.64 0.79 2.32
CA ARG A 115 -14.73 -0.56 2.93
C ARG A 115 -14.04 -0.61 4.28
N LEU A 116 -12.88 0.03 4.38
CA LEU A 116 -12.07 0.10 5.61
C LEU A 116 -12.45 1.26 6.51
N LYS A 117 -13.37 2.14 6.08
CA LYS A 117 -13.77 3.36 6.79
C LYS A 117 -12.58 4.27 7.11
N ALA A 118 -11.66 4.38 6.16
CA ALA A 118 -10.53 5.29 6.28
C ALA A 118 -10.94 6.73 6.04
N ASN A 119 -10.46 7.66 6.88
CA ASN A 119 -10.79 9.08 6.77
C ASN A 119 -10.01 9.76 5.63
N THR A 120 -8.76 9.36 5.44
CA THR A 120 -7.82 9.97 4.51
C THR A 120 -7.20 8.93 3.60
N ILE A 121 -7.14 9.22 2.29
CA ILE A 121 -6.35 8.45 1.33
C ILE A 121 -5.01 9.17 1.15
N LEU A 122 -3.91 8.50 1.42
CA LEU A 122 -2.57 8.97 1.06
C LEU A 122 -2.14 8.31 -0.25
N PHE A 123 -1.89 9.14 -1.25
CA PHE A 123 -1.23 8.79 -2.51
C PHE A 123 0.19 9.38 -2.49
N PRO A 124 1.22 8.59 -2.16
CA PRO A 124 2.59 9.09 -2.09
C PRO A 124 3.31 9.16 -3.45
N GLU A 125 2.68 8.67 -4.52
CA GLU A 125 3.22 8.55 -5.88
C GLU A 125 3.04 9.79 -6.77
#